data_AF-A0A0N5CT94-F1
#
_entry.id   AF-A0A0N5CT94-F1
#
_cell.length_a   1.000
_cell.length_b   1.000
_cell.length_c   1.000
_cell.angle_alpha   90.00
_cell.angle_beta   90.00
_cell.angle_gamma   90.00
#
_symmetry.space_group_name_H-M   'P 1'
#
loop_
_entity.id
_entity.type
_entity.pdbx_description
1 polymer ?
#
loop_
_entity_poly.entity_id
_entity_poly.type
_entity_poly.pdbx_seq_one_letter_code
_entity_poly.pdbx_strand_id
1 'polypeptide(L)'
;MSELEEVTEQINFSVEEVEILQWWREHKIFAKSLEFSNNLCNFVFQTRYSVQKTVISFIFKTQGIICVLINLRMSKNRTHYTFYDGPPFATGLPHYGHILAGTIKDVVTRWAHQNGYYVERRFGWDTHGLPVECEVDKILGIKNPRDVLELGIDRYNAECRKVVMRYSAEWEVCISVFCM
;
A
#
# COMPACT_ATOMS: atom_id res chain seq x y z
N MET A 1 5.72 -20.46 28.66
CA MET A 1 6.80 -20.09 27.74
C MET A 1 7.02 -21.28 26.83
N SER A 2 6.35 -21.32 25.69
CA SER A 2 6.51 -22.38 24.69
C SER A 2 7.86 -22.19 24.00
N GLU A 3 8.64 -23.27 23.94
CA GLU A 3 9.91 -23.34 23.23
C GLU A 3 9.71 -22.92 21.77
N LEU A 4 10.53 -21.97 21.32
CA LEU A 4 10.58 -21.54 19.93
C LEU A 4 11.23 -22.67 19.13
N GLU A 5 10.48 -23.31 18.23
CA GLU A 5 11.06 -24.24 17.25
C GLU A 5 12.08 -23.50 16.39
N GLU A 6 13.28 -24.08 16.30
CA GLU A 6 14.37 -23.60 15.47
C GLU A 6 13.95 -23.72 14.00
N VAL A 7 13.97 -22.59 13.27
CA VAL A 7 13.62 -22.53 11.84
C VAL A 7 14.63 -23.39 11.08
N THR A 8 14.21 -24.59 10.69
CA THR A 8 15.04 -25.52 9.93
C THR A 8 15.15 -25.07 8.47
N GLU A 9 16.39 -25.11 7.98
CA GLU A 9 16.90 -24.69 6.67
C GLU A 9 16.68 -23.21 6.31
N GLN A 10 17.78 -22.45 6.44
CA GLN A 10 17.98 -21.17 5.78
C GLN A 10 17.69 -21.32 4.29
N ILE A 11 16.52 -20.87 3.85
CA ILE A 11 16.21 -20.70 2.42
C ILE A 11 17.34 -19.86 1.83
N ASN A 12 18.11 -20.46 0.92
CA ASN A 12 19.20 -19.78 0.25
C ASN A 12 18.60 -18.92 -0.86
N PHE A 13 18.19 -17.70 -0.49
CA PHE A 13 17.60 -16.72 -1.40
C PHE A 13 18.42 -16.53 -2.68
N SER A 14 19.74 -16.68 -2.62
CA SER A 14 20.61 -16.56 -3.78
C SER A 14 20.35 -17.66 -4.81
N VAL A 15 20.02 -18.87 -4.38
CA VAL A 15 19.74 -20.01 -5.27
C VAL A 15 18.34 -19.88 -5.86
N GLU A 16 17.33 -19.58 -5.04
CA GLU A 16 15.96 -19.36 -5.53
C GLU A 16 15.86 -18.16 -6.48
N GLU A 17 16.58 -17.06 -6.20
CA GLU A 17 16.64 -15.91 -7.10
C GLU A 17 17.28 -16.29 -8.43
N VAL A 18 18.33 -17.12 -8.44
CA VAL A 18 18.94 -17.63 -9.67
C VAL A 18 17.96 -18.51 -10.46
N GLU A 19 17.19 -19.36 -9.81
CA GLU A 19 16.17 -20.20 -10.46
C GLU A 19 15.04 -19.35 -11.04
N ILE A 20 14.57 -18.34 -10.31
CA ILE A 20 13.59 -17.38 -10.81
C ILE A 20 14.16 -16.64 -12.02
N LEU A 21 15.38 -16.11 -11.94
CA LEU A 21 16.03 -15.40 -13.05
C LEU A 21 16.23 -16.32 -14.28
N GLN A 22 16.54 -17.60 -14.07
CA GLN A 22 16.63 -18.59 -15.14
C GLN A 22 15.27 -18.86 -15.78
N TRP A 23 14.22 -19.06 -14.98
CA TRP A 23 12.85 -19.23 -15.47
C TRP A 23 12.39 -18.02 -16.28
N TRP A 24 12.68 -16.80 -15.80
CA TRP A 24 12.36 -15.55 -16.50
C TRP A 24 13.11 -15.43 -17.84
N ARG A 25 14.37 -15.89 -17.87
CA ARG A 25 15.19 -15.95 -19.09
C ARG A 25 14.63 -16.95 -20.09
N GLU A 26 14.24 -18.15 -19.66
CA GLU A 26 13.66 -19.21 -20.48
C GLU A 26 12.32 -18.80 -21.10
N HIS A 27 11.45 -18.18 -20.30
CA HIS A 27 10.14 -17.70 -20.75
C HIS A 27 10.21 -16.40 -21.55
N LYS A 28 11.44 -15.88 -21.74
CA LYS A 28 11.77 -14.64 -22.47
C LYS A 28 10.93 -13.46 -21.98
N ILE A 29 10.67 -13.38 -20.68
CA ILE A 29 9.73 -12.41 -20.10
C ILE A 29 10.21 -10.98 -20.37
N PHE A 30 11.51 -10.72 -20.18
CA PHE A 30 12.10 -9.42 -20.48
C PHE A 30 12.10 -9.10 -21.99
N ALA A 31 12.32 -10.09 -22.85
CA ALA A 31 12.29 -9.87 -24.30
C ALA A 31 10.87 -9.61 -24.82
N LYS A 32 9.86 -10.31 -24.30
CA LYS A 32 8.44 -10.06 -24.58
C LYS A 32 8.00 -8.67 -24.08
N SER A 33 8.54 -8.23 -22.93
CA SER A 33 8.32 -6.87 -22.43
C SER A 33 9.02 -5.80 -23.28
N LEU A 34 10.18 -6.12 -23.87
CA LEU A 34 10.89 -5.26 -24.83
C LEU A 34 10.20 -5.19 -26.20
N GLU A 35 9.57 -6.28 -26.65
CA GLU A 35 8.74 -6.27 -27.88
C GLU A 35 7.53 -5.35 -27.73
N PHE A 36 6.93 -5.26 -26.53
CA PHE A 36 5.90 -4.28 -26.22
C PHE A 36 6.44 -2.83 -26.22
N SER A 37 7.72 -2.65 -25.89
CA SER A 37 8.42 -1.36 -25.91
C SER A 37 8.86 -0.91 -27.31
N ASN A 38 8.98 -1.78 -28.31
CA ASN A 38 9.45 -1.39 -29.64
C ASN A 38 8.45 -0.48 -30.39
N ASN A 39 7.22 -0.34 -29.90
CA ASN A 39 6.27 0.69 -30.36
C ASN A 39 6.45 2.06 -29.66
N LEU A 40 7.33 2.18 -28.66
CA LEU A 40 7.65 3.42 -27.94
C LEU A 40 9.18 3.49 -27.71
N CYS A 41 9.83 4.13 -28.67
CA CYS A 41 11.28 4.28 -28.84
C CYS A 41 12.04 4.72 -27.56
N ASN A 42 13.23 4.13 -27.38
CA ASN A 42 14.38 4.51 -26.54
C ASN A 42 14.26 4.40 -25.01
N PHE A 43 14.58 3.22 -24.46
CA PHE A 43 14.91 3.03 -23.04
C PHE A 43 16.39 3.38 -22.79
N VAL A 44 16.67 4.66 -22.59
CA VAL A 44 17.96 5.13 -22.03
C VAL A 44 17.80 5.17 -20.51
N PHE A 45 18.79 4.68 -19.75
CA PHE A 45 18.88 4.89 -18.30
C PHE A 45 19.10 6.40 -18.03
N GLN A 46 18.03 7.20 -18.18
CA GLN A 46 18.02 8.63 -17.91
C GLN A 46 17.59 8.88 -16.46
N THR A 47 18.42 9.67 -15.76
CA THR A 47 18.22 10.29 -14.45
C THR A 47 16.96 9.89 -13.65
N ARG A 48 17.18 8.98 -12.68
CA ARG A 48 16.43 8.59 -11.44
C ARG A 48 14.91 8.79 -11.29
N TYR A 49 14.26 9.84 -11.81
CA TYR A 49 12.83 10.11 -11.61
C TYR A 49 11.92 9.54 -12.70
N SER A 50 12.35 9.57 -13.96
CA SER A 50 11.53 9.12 -15.10
C SER A 50 11.43 7.59 -15.15
N VAL A 51 12.53 6.89 -14.83
CA VAL A 51 12.55 5.42 -14.72
C VAL A 51 11.69 4.95 -13.55
N GLN A 52 11.72 5.65 -12.40
CA GLN A 52 10.82 5.34 -11.28
C GLN A 52 9.35 5.45 -11.70
N LYS A 53 8.93 6.52 -12.39
CA LYS A 53 7.53 6.63 -12.83
C LYS A 53 7.10 5.50 -13.77
N THR A 54 7.94 5.13 -14.73
CA THR A 54 7.63 4.07 -15.69
C THR A 54 7.63 2.70 -15.03
N VAL A 55 8.64 2.40 -14.20
CA VAL A 55 8.75 1.13 -13.47
C VAL A 55 7.64 1.02 -12.41
N ILE A 56 7.34 2.08 -11.67
CA ILE A 56 6.24 2.11 -10.70
C ILE A 56 4.89 1.97 -11.41
N SER A 57 4.69 2.68 -12.52
CA SER A 57 3.45 2.55 -13.30
C SER A 57 3.29 1.19 -13.96
N PHE A 58 4.36 0.47 -14.26
CA PHE A 58 4.30 -0.86 -14.89
C PHE A 58 4.22 -1.99 -13.86
N ILE A 59 5.04 -1.93 -12.80
CA ILE A 59 5.10 -2.94 -11.74
C ILE A 59 3.98 -2.78 -10.70
N PHE A 60 3.61 -1.57 -10.30
CA PHE A 60 2.66 -1.42 -9.19
C PHE A 60 1.20 -1.27 -9.63
N LYS A 61 0.91 -0.56 -10.73
CA LYS A 61 -0.49 -0.32 -11.17
C LYS A 61 -1.19 -1.54 -11.76
N THR A 62 -0.46 -2.49 -12.35
CA THR A 62 -1.08 -3.69 -12.96
C THR A 62 -0.57 -4.98 -12.33
N GLN A 63 0.69 -5.02 -11.87
CA GLN A 63 1.26 -6.22 -11.23
C GLN A 63 1.23 -6.19 -9.70
N GLY A 64 1.02 -5.04 -9.02
CA GLY A 64 1.05 -4.94 -7.55
C GLY A 64 -0.02 -5.78 -6.84
N ILE A 65 -1.29 -5.54 -7.18
CA ILE A 65 -2.45 -6.27 -6.64
C ILE A 65 -2.36 -7.77 -6.98
N ILE A 66 -1.95 -8.10 -8.22
CA ILE A 66 -1.79 -9.48 -8.67
C ILE A 66 -0.67 -10.17 -7.87
N CYS A 67 0.46 -9.48 -7.65
CA CYS A 67 1.59 -10.00 -6.90
C CYS A 67 1.22 -10.26 -5.43
N VAL A 68 0.47 -9.37 -4.77
CA VAL A 68 0.03 -9.61 -3.39
C VAL A 68 -0.96 -10.76 -3.28
N LEU A 69 -1.94 -10.85 -4.19
CA LEU A 69 -2.86 -12.00 -4.22
C LEU A 69 -2.12 -13.33 -4.48
N ILE A 70 -1.10 -13.32 -5.35
CA ILE A 70 -0.25 -14.48 -5.60
C ILE A 70 0.58 -14.83 -4.36
N ASN A 71 1.21 -13.85 -3.71
CA ASN A 71 2.00 -14.05 -2.50
C ASN A 71 1.15 -14.62 -1.35
N LEU A 72 -0.06 -14.10 -1.15
CA LEU A 72 -1.00 -14.64 -0.17
C LEU A 72 -1.39 -16.08 -0.52
N ARG A 73 -1.59 -16.40 -1.80
CA ARG A 73 -1.89 -17.77 -2.24
C ARG A 73 -0.72 -18.73 -2.01
N MET A 74 0.50 -18.30 -2.30
CA MET A 74 1.73 -19.09 -2.11
C MET A 74 2.06 -19.32 -0.64
N SER A 75 1.64 -18.40 0.24
CA SER A 75 1.92 -18.48 1.67
C SER A 75 0.80 -19.07 2.53
N LYS A 76 -0.31 -19.55 1.96
CA LYS A 76 -1.50 -20.00 2.74
C LYS A 76 -1.21 -21.04 3.84
N ASN A 77 -0.19 -21.87 3.65
CA ASN A 77 0.17 -22.94 4.60
C ASN A 77 1.32 -22.54 5.55
N ARG A 78 1.75 -21.27 5.50
CA ARG A 78 2.82 -20.73 6.35
C ARG A 78 2.24 -20.22 7.66
N THR A 79 3.11 -20.10 8.68
CA THR A 79 2.73 -19.54 9.97
C THR A 79 2.26 -18.09 9.83
N HIS A 80 1.14 -17.77 10.48
CA HIS A 80 0.57 -16.42 10.42
C HIS A 80 1.46 -15.41 11.14
N TYR A 81 1.78 -14.33 10.45
CA TYR A 81 2.37 -13.12 11.02
C TYR A 81 1.32 -12.01 10.97
N THR A 82 0.77 -11.68 12.14
CA THR A 82 -0.29 -10.66 12.26
C THR A 82 0.34 -9.29 12.42
N PHE A 83 0.14 -8.43 11.42
CA PHE A 83 0.61 -7.05 11.44
C PHE A 83 -0.57 -6.10 11.66
N TYR A 84 -0.48 -5.24 12.68
CA TYR A 84 -1.49 -4.22 12.96
C TYR A 84 -1.07 -2.90 12.35
N ASP A 85 -1.82 -2.45 11.35
CA ASP A 85 -1.65 -1.12 10.80
C ASP A 85 -2.47 -0.10 11.61
N GLY A 86 -1.80 0.95 12.09
CA GLY A 86 -2.47 2.07 12.74
C GLY A 86 -3.20 2.90 11.69
N PRO A 87 -4.55 2.97 11.71
CA PRO A 87 -5.31 3.65 10.67
C PRO A 87 -5.04 5.16 10.74
N PRO A 88 -4.63 5.81 9.64
CA PRO A 88 -4.48 7.25 9.63
C PRO A 88 -5.84 7.96 9.59
N PHE A 89 -5.87 9.20 10.07
CA PHE A 89 -7.04 10.06 9.94
C PHE A 89 -7.24 10.51 8.49
N ALA A 90 -8.45 10.36 7.97
CA ALA A 90 -8.83 10.80 6.63
C ALA A 90 -9.20 12.30 6.58
N THR A 91 -8.33 13.17 7.10
CA THR A 91 -8.62 14.62 7.29
C THR A 91 -7.70 15.56 6.53
N GLY A 92 -6.65 15.06 5.87
CA GLY A 92 -5.71 15.87 5.11
C GLY A 92 -4.80 15.03 4.23
N LEU A 93 -3.96 15.68 3.42
CA LEU A 93 -3.02 15.00 2.51
C LEU A 93 -1.87 14.30 3.24
N PRO A 94 -1.30 13.23 2.66
CA PRO A 94 -0.16 12.55 3.25
C PRO A 94 1.08 13.45 3.28
N HIS A 95 1.79 13.51 4.41
CA HIS A 95 3.08 14.18 4.54
C HIS A 95 4.20 13.15 4.71
N TYR A 96 5.46 13.62 4.78
CA TYR A 96 6.65 12.74 4.85
C TYR A 96 6.63 11.74 6.01
N GLY A 97 5.95 12.04 7.11
CA GLY A 97 5.78 11.13 8.24
C GLY A 97 4.96 9.89 7.86
N HIS A 98 3.89 10.08 7.06
CA HIS A 98 3.09 8.98 6.53
C HIS A 98 3.89 8.11 5.55
N ILE A 99 4.73 8.72 4.73
CA ILE A 99 5.60 8.00 3.78
C ILE A 99 6.63 7.16 4.53
N LEU A 100 7.27 7.74 5.55
CA LEU A 100 8.26 7.04 6.38
C LEU A 100 7.62 5.85 7.10
N ALA A 101 6.48 6.06 7.76
CA ALA A 101 5.76 4.99 8.43
C ALA A 101 5.33 3.91 7.44
N GLY A 102 4.75 4.27 6.29
CA GLY A 102 4.38 3.31 5.25
C GLY A 102 5.57 2.49 4.74
N THR A 103 6.73 3.13 4.55
CA THR A 103 7.96 2.45 4.11
C THR A 103 8.44 1.43 5.13
N ILE A 104 8.47 1.77 6.41
CA ILE A 104 8.89 0.85 7.48
C ILE A 104 7.96 -0.36 7.54
N LYS A 105 6.64 -0.12 7.47
CA LYS A 105 5.62 -1.18 7.50
C LYS A 105 5.76 -2.13 6.31
N ASP A 106 6.01 -1.59 5.11
CA ASP A 106 6.25 -2.39 3.91
C ASP A 106 7.52 -3.25 4.02
N VAL A 107 8.64 -2.68 4.49
CA VAL A 107 9.90 -3.42 4.67
C VAL A 107 9.74 -4.58 5.65
N VAL A 108 9.11 -4.36 6.80
CA VAL A 108 8.91 -5.40 7.82
C VAL A 108 8.01 -6.53 7.32
N THR A 109 6.91 -6.19 6.65
CA THR A 109 5.97 -7.19 6.14
C THR A 109 6.53 -7.98 4.95
N ARG A 110 7.37 -7.37 4.11
CA ARG A 110 8.11 -8.08 3.06
C ARG A 110 9.15 -9.03 3.65
N TRP A 111 9.92 -8.58 4.63
CA TRP A 111 10.87 -9.42 5.34
C TRP A 111 10.17 -10.64 5.97
N ALA A 112 9.06 -10.44 6.68
CA ALA A 112 8.31 -11.54 7.27
C ALA A 112 7.80 -12.54 6.20
N HIS A 113 7.31 -12.05 5.08
CA HIS A 113 6.87 -12.92 3.99
C HIS A 113 8.04 -13.75 3.40
N GLN A 114 9.20 -13.13 3.20
CA GLN A 114 10.41 -13.81 2.72
C GLN A 114 10.92 -14.87 3.71
N ASN A 115 10.79 -14.64 5.02
CA ASN A 115 11.17 -15.59 6.07
C ASN A 115 10.14 -16.72 6.29
N GLY A 116 9.25 -16.96 5.33
CA GLY A 116 8.35 -18.10 5.39
C GLY A 116 7.10 -17.86 6.24
N TYR A 117 6.65 -16.62 6.44
CA TYR A 117 5.37 -16.32 7.09
C TYR A 117 4.25 -15.97 6.11
N TYR A 118 3.00 -16.21 6.54
CA TYR A 118 1.79 -15.69 5.91
C TYR A 118 1.48 -14.32 6.51
N VAL A 119 1.61 -13.26 5.72
CA VAL A 119 1.44 -11.87 6.17
C VAL A 119 0.22 -11.27 5.49
N GLU A 120 -0.87 -11.12 6.24
CA GLU A 120 -2.05 -10.42 5.76
C GLU A 120 -1.90 -8.91 6.01
N ARG A 121 -2.08 -8.11 4.96
CA ARG A 121 -2.01 -6.65 5.03
C ARG A 121 -3.41 -6.09 4.78
N ARG A 122 -3.96 -5.41 5.78
CA ARG A 122 -5.25 -4.73 5.68
C ARG A 122 -5.06 -3.27 6.06
N PHE A 123 -5.40 -2.40 5.13
CA PHE A 123 -5.46 -0.97 5.43
C PHE A 123 -6.78 -0.62 6.11
N GLY A 124 -6.72 0.31 7.07
CA GLY A 124 -7.88 0.84 7.76
C GLY A 124 -7.87 2.36 7.76
N TRP A 125 -9.05 2.96 7.92
CA TRP A 125 -9.22 4.41 8.04
C TRP A 125 -9.80 4.76 9.40
N ASP A 126 -9.28 5.83 10.01
CA ASP A 126 -9.96 6.46 11.13
C ASP A 126 -10.84 7.59 10.59
N THR A 127 -12.15 7.39 10.70
CA THR A 127 -13.17 8.18 10.01
C THR A 127 -14.03 9.01 10.95
N HIS A 128 -13.83 8.92 12.26
CA HIS A 128 -14.68 9.56 13.26
C HIS A 128 -13.88 10.49 14.19
N GLY A 129 -14.62 11.23 15.01
CA GLY A 129 -14.06 12.05 16.08
C GLY A 129 -13.75 13.49 15.66
N LEU A 130 -13.21 14.23 16.62
CA LEU A 130 -13.00 15.66 16.50
C LEU A 130 -12.16 16.11 15.29
N PRO A 131 -11.14 15.35 14.82
CA PRO A 131 -10.35 15.79 13.67
C PRO A 131 -11.19 15.98 12.40
N VAL A 132 -12.18 15.12 12.13
CA VAL A 132 -13.04 15.28 10.95
C VAL A 132 -14.08 16.38 11.17
N GLU A 133 -14.65 16.46 12.37
CA GLU A 133 -15.64 17.47 12.75
C GLU A 133 -15.05 18.88 12.64
N CYS A 134 -13.86 19.10 13.18
CA CYS A 134 -13.16 20.39 13.07
C CYS A 134 -12.86 20.81 11.62
N GLU A 135 -12.65 19.85 10.71
CA GLU A 135 -12.41 20.17 9.31
C GLU A 135 -13.72 20.57 8.60
N VAL A 136 -14.81 19.87 8.91
CA VAL A 136 -16.16 20.19 8.41
C VAL A 136 -16.64 21.53 8.98
N ASP A 137 -16.38 21.81 10.26
CA ASP A 137 -16.72 23.07 10.90
C ASP A 137 -16.05 24.25 10.20
N LYS A 138 -14.79 24.11 9.79
CA LYS A 138 -14.09 25.14 9.00
C LYS A 138 -14.72 25.34 7.62
N ILE A 139 -15.12 24.25 6.95
CA ILE A 139 -15.73 24.30 5.61
C ILE A 139 -17.11 24.97 5.66
N LEU A 140 -17.91 24.65 6.68
CA LEU A 140 -19.27 25.16 6.84
C LEU A 140 -19.34 26.47 7.65
N GLY A 141 -18.23 26.90 8.26
CA GLY A 141 -18.15 28.11 9.07
C GLY A 141 -18.87 27.99 10.43
N ILE A 142 -19.01 26.77 10.95
CA ILE A 142 -19.70 26.49 12.21
C ILE A 142 -18.79 26.89 13.38
N LYS A 143 -19.34 27.63 14.35
CA LYS A 143 -18.59 28.09 15.53
C LYS A 143 -19.14 27.53 16.82
N ASN A 144 -20.43 27.22 16.86
CA ASN A 144 -21.11 26.74 18.04
C ASN A 144 -21.87 25.43 17.77
N PRO A 145 -22.04 24.56 18.78
CA PRO A 145 -22.86 23.35 18.66
C PRO A 145 -24.31 23.62 18.24
N ARG A 146 -24.83 24.83 18.47
CA ARG A 146 -26.17 25.23 18.04
C ARG A 146 -26.29 25.31 16.52
N ASP A 147 -25.24 25.77 15.85
CA ASP A 147 -25.22 25.90 14.39
C ASP A 147 -25.31 24.51 13.72
N VAL A 148 -24.72 23.48 14.34
CA VAL A 148 -24.85 22.08 13.92
C VAL A 148 -26.29 21.59 14.04
N LEU A 149 -26.98 21.95 15.12
CA LEU A 149 -28.38 21.59 15.34
C LEU A 149 -29.32 22.31 14.36
N GLU A 150 -29.03 23.57 14.03
CA GLU A 150 -29.78 24.34 13.02
C GLU A 150 -29.59 23.78 11.61
N LEU A 151 -28.37 23.32 11.28
CA LEU A 151 -28.08 22.66 10.02
C LEU A 151 -28.78 21.29 9.89
N GLY A 152 -28.89 20.58 11.01
CA GLY A 152 -29.35 19.20 11.07
C GLY A 152 -28.19 18.21 11.15
N ILE A 153 -28.29 17.28 12.11
CA ILE A 153 -27.26 16.26 12.40
C ILE A 153 -27.04 15.33 11.20
N ASP A 154 -28.11 15.01 10.48
CA ASP A 154 -28.07 14.18 9.27
C ASP A 154 -27.22 14.83 8.16
N ARG A 155 -27.43 16.13 7.92
CA ARG A 155 -26.68 16.90 6.92
C ARG A 155 -25.22 17.07 7.33
N TYR A 156 -24.97 17.38 8.60
CA TYR A 156 -23.62 17.50 9.13
C TYR A 156 -22.82 16.20 8.96
N ASN A 157 -23.41 15.06 9.36
CA ASN A 157 -22.77 13.75 9.22
C ASN A 157 -22.55 13.35 7.75
N ALA A 158 -23.44 13.76 6.85
CA ALA A 158 -23.26 13.55 5.42
C ALA A 158 -22.05 14.32 4.89
N GLU A 159 -21.83 15.56 5.33
CA GLU A 159 -20.63 16.33 4.99
C GLU A 159 -19.36 15.71 5.58
N CYS A 160 -19.37 15.26 6.85
CA CYS A 160 -18.25 14.51 7.44
C CYS A 160 -17.88 13.29 6.59
N ARG A 161 -18.88 12.50 6.16
CA ARG A 161 -18.64 11.35 5.28
C ARG A 161 -18.03 11.75 3.95
N LYS A 162 -18.49 12.85 3.33
CA LYS A 162 -17.93 13.31 2.05
C LYS A 162 -16.46 13.70 2.17
N VAL A 163 -16.08 14.37 3.26
CA VAL A 163 -14.69 14.77 3.53
C VAL A 163 -13.80 13.53 3.67
N VAL A 164 -14.21 12.54 4.46
CA VAL A 164 -13.49 11.27 4.62
C VAL A 164 -13.30 10.56 3.29
N MET A 165 -14.37 10.41 2.50
CA MET A 165 -14.31 9.75 1.20
C MET A 165 -13.37 10.47 0.24
N ARG A 166 -13.40 11.82 0.23
CA ARG A 166 -12.51 12.62 -0.61
C ARG A 166 -11.03 12.35 -0.29
N TYR A 167 -10.65 12.49 0.97
CA TYR A 167 -9.26 12.29 1.37
C TYR A 167 -8.81 10.83 1.22
N SER A 168 -9.69 9.85 1.48
CA SER A 168 -9.35 8.44 1.27
C SER A 168 -8.96 8.15 -0.19
N ALA A 169 -9.67 8.74 -1.16
CA ALA A 169 -9.38 8.60 -2.59
C ALA A 169 -8.06 9.30 -2.98
N GLU A 170 -7.79 10.49 -2.42
CA GLU A 170 -6.53 11.21 -2.65
C GLU A 170 -5.33 10.41 -2.12
N TRP A 171 -5.48 9.79 -0.95
CA TRP A 171 -4.44 8.94 -0.38
C TRP A 171 -4.21 7.66 -1.17
N GLU A 172 -5.24 7.02 -1.74
CA GLU A 172 -5.07 5.79 -2.51
C GLU A 172 -4.03 5.96 -3.64
N VAL A 173 -3.97 7.14 -4.25
CA VAL A 173 -2.97 7.48 -5.27
C VAL A 173 -1.54 7.44 -4.69
N CYS A 174 -1.36 7.84 -3.44
CA CYS A 174 -0.06 7.88 -2.77
C CYS A 174 0.31 6.57 -2.04
N ILE A 175 -0.64 5.89 -1.38
CA ILE A 175 -0.37 4.67 -0.59
C ILE A 175 -0.50 3.38 -1.39
N SER A 176 -1.03 3.41 -2.62
CA SER A 176 -1.14 2.20 -3.47
C SER A 176 0.17 1.42 -3.63
N VAL A 177 1.32 2.05 -3.37
CA VAL A 177 2.65 1.43 -3.41
C VAL A 177 2.99 0.65 -2.13
N PHE A 178 2.42 1.02 -0.97
CA PHE A 178 2.80 0.49 0.34
C PHE A 178 1.81 -0.51 0.93
N CYS A 179 0.52 -0.39 0.58
CA CYS A 179 -0.53 -1.13 1.27
C CYS A 179 -1.29 -2.16 0.43
N MET A 180 -1.01 -2.24 -0.87
CA MET A 180 -1.62 -3.20 -1.78
C MET A 180 -0.73 -4.36 -2.14
#